data_AF-A0AAV1H4U0-F1
#
_entry.id   AF-A0AAV1H4U0-F1
#
_cell.length_a   1.000
_cell.length_b   1.000
_cell.length_c   1.000
_cell.angle_alpha   90.00
_cell.angle_beta   90.00
_cell.angle_gamma   90.00
#
_symmetry.space_group_name_H-M   'P 1'
#
loop_
_entity.id
_entity.type
_entity.pdbx_description
1 polymer ?
#
loop_
_entity_poly.entity_id
_entity_poly.type
_entity_poly.pdbx_seq_one_letter_code
_entity_poly.pdbx_strand_id
1 'polypeptide(L)'
;MTSKGAKDTFVTKLGFKSSSSASKAEAELDKVRKENAHLRRKIDEMAKRHIKPPDSDKSKLLERILSLETLRERNNQQLLVKEQELETLRQQLTARGGEVVASLQAQLEHRRKEAEQRDMLFQNLSQETENLKNQLVTVSSRCQTLETQVVNGRGPPADMALVQDQLKDALEKNQQWLVYDQQREAYVQSLLARTKELEQQLAEATQHQTKQEAGSDRGKSGPEKDAQLKGHYEQLLVGLQRDLQSQKDLVTKTEQELNAQREQALSAQAELLSQKERVSRLQEETCRLQRKFEDKCSELSSFLKKYNERSKELEEAKMMLQAERLSNRHEVCEERKVSSERTDRMRAELEGMDIRLEEERKRSAELLHQVNMLQKSLMGENEDQRRIAALEQQIQLSAKDFENEKIDRQSMQHQLHKVLKELRKARDQIAKLESAKQTNARFSEPSSYNNLEFERLTIDASPGPTSPSKITNLLDESFLECPKCRAHYPASRHRELLAHIDFCLA
;
A
#
# COMPACT_ATOMS: atom_id res chain seq x y z
N MET A 1 -14.08 30.48 67.30
CA MET A 1 -14.02 29.64 68.53
C MET A 1 -14.33 28.20 68.12
N THR A 2 -13.42 27.26 68.45
CA THR A 2 -13.58 25.83 68.87
C THR A 2 -14.82 25.03 68.41
N SER A 3 -14.84 23.72 68.11
CA SER A 3 -14.00 22.53 68.39
C SER A 3 -14.50 21.39 67.47
N LYS A 4 -13.66 20.53 66.89
CA LYS A 4 -13.18 19.22 67.41
C LYS A 4 -14.31 18.26 67.88
N GLY A 5 -14.40 17.09 67.22
CA GLY A 5 -14.83 15.83 67.85
C GLY A 5 -16.03 15.11 67.22
N ALA A 6 -15.80 14.27 66.21
CA ALA A 6 -16.72 13.18 65.84
C ALA A 6 -15.92 12.01 65.24
N LYS A 7 -15.26 11.24 66.12
CA LYS A 7 -14.63 9.95 65.80
C LYS A 7 -15.06 8.85 66.78
N ASP A 8 -16.29 8.93 67.32
CA ASP A 8 -16.85 7.93 68.24
C ASP A 8 -18.23 7.43 67.78
N THR A 9 -18.32 6.99 66.53
CA THR A 9 -19.56 6.43 65.98
C THR A 9 -19.35 5.07 65.30
N PHE A 10 -18.45 4.23 65.82
CA PHE A 10 -18.18 2.91 65.23
C PHE A 10 -17.97 1.72 66.19
N VAL A 11 -18.29 1.84 67.49
CA VAL A 11 -17.96 0.77 68.47
C VAL A 11 -19.16 0.10 69.17
N THR A 12 -20.41 0.49 68.94
CA THR A 12 -21.56 -0.05 69.69
C THR A 12 -22.56 -0.90 68.90
N LYS A 13 -22.10 -1.67 67.90
CA LYS A 13 -22.99 -2.61 67.16
C LYS A 13 -22.46 -4.03 66.93
N LEU A 14 -21.51 -4.51 67.73
CA LEU A 14 -21.13 -5.94 67.75
C LEU A 14 -20.88 -6.38 69.19
N GLY A 15 -21.91 -6.97 69.79
CA GLY A 15 -21.89 -7.48 71.15
C GLY A 15 -20.93 -8.64 71.35
N PHE A 16 -19.73 -8.36 71.83
CA PHE A 16 -18.83 -9.36 72.40
C PHE A 16 -18.84 -9.25 73.93
N LYS A 17 -19.68 -10.06 74.57
CA LYS A 17 -19.47 -10.46 75.97
C LYS A 17 -18.51 -11.64 75.95
N SER A 18 -17.23 -11.37 76.21
CA SER A 18 -16.20 -12.38 76.46
C SER A 18 -16.31 -12.91 77.88
N SER A 19 -16.67 -14.19 78.04
CA SER A 19 -16.34 -14.97 79.25
C SER A 19 -16.64 -16.46 79.05
N SER A 20 -15.69 -17.21 78.47
CA SER A 20 -15.41 -18.64 78.73
C SER A 20 -14.50 -19.31 77.68
N SER A 21 -14.18 -18.66 76.55
CA SER A 21 -13.36 -19.25 75.47
C SER A 21 -11.86 -18.99 75.56
N ALA A 22 -11.41 -17.99 76.35
CA ALA A 22 -10.00 -17.63 76.46
C ALA A 22 -9.14 -18.75 77.08
N SER A 23 -9.61 -19.40 78.15
CA SER A 23 -8.86 -20.48 78.83
C SER A 23 -8.74 -21.75 77.99
N LYS A 24 -9.73 -22.06 77.14
CA LYS A 24 -9.66 -23.16 76.16
C LYS A 24 -8.72 -22.86 75.00
N ALA A 25 -8.75 -21.64 74.48
CA ALA A 25 -7.84 -21.20 73.41
C ALA A 25 -6.38 -21.15 73.90
N GLU A 26 -6.16 -20.77 75.16
CA GLU A 26 -4.84 -20.73 75.78
C GLU A 26 -4.28 -22.13 76.04
N ALA A 27 -5.12 -23.08 76.48
CA ALA A 27 -4.74 -24.49 76.63
C ALA A 27 -4.41 -25.18 75.29
N GLU A 28 -5.18 -24.89 74.23
CA GLU A 28 -4.89 -25.38 72.87
C GLU A 28 -3.61 -24.74 72.29
N LEU A 29 -3.36 -23.45 72.55
CA LEU A 29 -2.10 -22.80 72.17
C LEU A 29 -0.90 -23.43 72.90
N ASP A 30 -1.02 -23.76 74.18
CA ASP A 30 0.03 -24.46 74.91
C ASP A 30 0.25 -25.90 74.43
N LYS A 31 -0.81 -26.58 73.98
CA LYS A 31 -0.71 -27.89 73.34
C LYS A 31 0.02 -27.79 71.99
N VAL A 32 -0.36 -26.83 71.14
CA VAL A 32 0.30 -26.56 69.86
C VAL A 32 1.76 -26.14 70.06
N ARG A 33 2.09 -25.37 71.11
CA ARG A 33 3.48 -25.05 71.47
C ARG A 33 4.26 -26.28 71.88
N LYS A 34 3.69 -27.18 72.69
CA LYS A 34 4.34 -28.44 73.10
C LYS A 34 4.53 -29.38 71.92
N GLU A 35 3.55 -29.47 71.02
CA GLU A 35 3.64 -30.24 69.77
C GLU A 35 4.69 -29.64 68.83
N ASN A 36 4.73 -28.32 68.65
CA ASN A 36 5.80 -27.64 67.90
C ASN A 36 7.18 -27.91 68.50
N ALA A 37 7.31 -27.85 69.83
CA ALA A 37 8.56 -28.15 70.52
C ALA A 37 8.95 -29.64 70.40
N HIS A 38 7.98 -30.54 70.32
CA HIS A 38 8.22 -31.96 70.08
C HIS A 38 8.61 -32.24 68.62
N LEU A 39 7.93 -31.61 67.67
CA LEU A 39 8.25 -31.70 66.24
C LEU A 39 9.63 -31.10 65.95
N ARG A 40 9.97 -29.95 66.56
CA ARG A 40 11.33 -29.38 66.49
C ARG A 40 12.37 -30.33 67.05
N ARG A 41 12.12 -30.96 68.21
CA ARG A 41 13.00 -31.99 68.77
C ARG A 41 13.15 -33.22 67.87
N LYS A 42 12.06 -33.67 67.22
CA LYS A 42 12.09 -34.76 66.24
C LYS A 42 12.85 -34.37 64.98
N ILE A 43 12.70 -33.15 64.49
CA ILE A 43 13.46 -32.61 63.35
C ILE A 43 14.94 -32.54 63.72
N ASP A 44 15.27 -32.08 64.94
CA ASP A 44 16.65 -32.05 65.42
C ASP A 44 17.23 -33.45 65.63
N GLU A 45 16.44 -34.43 66.10
CA GLU A 45 16.85 -35.84 66.16
C GLU A 45 17.03 -36.44 64.76
N MET A 46 16.17 -36.12 63.81
CA MET A 46 16.29 -36.55 62.40
C MET A 46 17.53 -35.92 61.76
N ALA A 47 17.81 -34.63 62.04
CA ALA A 47 19.01 -33.94 61.58
C ALA A 47 20.29 -34.51 62.21
N LYS A 48 20.24 -34.90 63.50
CA LYS A 48 21.36 -35.57 64.20
C LYS A 48 21.55 -37.03 63.78
N ARG A 49 20.49 -37.74 63.36
CA ARG A 49 20.58 -39.11 62.80
C ARG A 49 21.03 -39.10 61.34
N HIS A 50 20.85 -37.99 60.63
CA HIS A 50 21.46 -37.73 59.33
C HIS A 50 22.85 -37.06 59.45
N ILE A 51 23.79 -37.72 60.14
CA ILE A 51 25.22 -37.49 59.93
C ILE A 51 25.73 -38.56 58.95
N LYS A 52 25.13 -38.60 57.76
CA LYS A 52 25.86 -39.05 56.58
C LYS A 52 25.98 -37.83 55.69
N PRO A 53 27.21 -37.41 55.33
CA PRO A 53 27.36 -36.42 54.27
C PRO A 53 26.47 -36.87 53.10
N PRO A 54 25.74 -35.97 52.43
CA PRO A 54 25.16 -36.33 51.15
C PRO A 54 26.26 -37.00 50.34
N ASP A 55 25.99 -38.18 49.78
CA ASP A 55 26.89 -38.84 48.85
C ASP A 55 27.45 -37.77 47.89
N SER A 56 28.75 -37.77 47.59
CA SER A 56 29.38 -36.64 46.88
C SER A 56 28.61 -36.24 45.62
N ASP A 57 27.97 -37.24 45.00
CA ASP A 57 27.18 -37.10 43.78
C ASP A 57 25.82 -36.46 44.01
N LYS A 58 25.19 -36.69 45.18
CA LYS A 58 23.98 -35.96 45.60
C LYS A 58 24.26 -34.49 45.88
N SER A 59 25.42 -34.18 46.49
CA SER A 59 25.83 -32.79 46.71
C SER A 59 26.08 -32.06 45.38
N LYS A 60 26.84 -32.69 44.46
CA LYS A 60 27.09 -32.16 43.11
C LYS A 60 25.80 -31.97 42.31
N LEU A 61 24.85 -32.89 42.42
CA LEU A 61 23.55 -32.78 41.75
C LEU A 61 22.75 -31.60 42.28
N LEU A 62 22.71 -31.38 43.60
CA LEU A 62 22.03 -30.24 44.20
C LEU A 62 22.67 -28.91 43.80
N GLU A 63 24.00 -28.82 43.79
CA GLU A 63 24.72 -27.64 43.28
C GLU A 63 24.40 -27.38 41.80
N ARG A 64 24.34 -28.44 40.98
CA ARG A 64 23.96 -28.32 39.57
C ARG A 64 22.53 -27.83 39.40
N ILE A 65 21.58 -28.39 40.17
CA ILE A 65 20.18 -27.95 40.16
C ILE A 65 20.10 -26.47 40.54
N LEU A 66 20.74 -26.05 41.63
CA LEU A 66 20.75 -24.65 42.07
C LEU A 66 21.37 -23.72 41.01
N SER A 67 22.45 -24.13 40.35
CA SER A 67 23.08 -23.35 39.29
C SER A 67 22.16 -23.19 38.06
N LEU A 68 21.44 -24.26 37.68
CA LEU A 68 20.52 -24.26 36.55
C LEU A 68 19.25 -23.45 36.88
N GLU A 69 18.76 -23.53 38.11
CA GLU A 69 17.60 -22.76 38.57
C GLU A 69 17.92 -21.26 38.63
N THR A 70 19.12 -20.91 39.10
CA THR A 70 19.61 -19.52 39.06
C THR A 70 19.75 -19.01 37.64
N LEU A 71 20.26 -19.83 36.72
CA LEU A 71 20.40 -19.44 35.31
C LEU A 71 19.03 -19.30 34.65
N ARG A 72 18.09 -20.22 34.91
CA ARG A 72 16.71 -20.15 34.43
C ARG A 72 16.04 -18.87 34.91
N GLU A 73 16.20 -18.52 36.18
CA GLU A 73 15.63 -17.31 36.76
C GLU A 73 16.20 -16.04 36.11
N ARG A 74 17.53 -15.98 35.90
CA ARG A 74 18.16 -14.88 35.16
C ARG A 74 17.66 -14.78 33.72
N ASN A 75 17.55 -15.91 33.02
CA ASN A 75 17.04 -15.93 31.65
C ASN A 75 15.57 -15.46 31.59
N ASN A 76 14.73 -15.88 32.54
CA ASN A 76 13.35 -15.42 32.63
C ASN A 76 13.26 -13.91 32.90
N GLN A 77 14.10 -13.37 33.80
CA GLN A 77 14.15 -11.93 34.06
C GLN A 77 14.59 -11.14 32.81
N GLN A 78 15.58 -11.65 32.06
CA GLN A 78 15.99 -11.04 30.79
C GLN A 78 14.89 -11.09 29.73
N LEU A 79 14.15 -12.21 29.63
CA LEU A 79 13.00 -12.33 28.73
C LEU A 79 11.92 -11.32 29.09
N LEU A 80 11.60 -11.17 30.38
CA LEU A 80 10.61 -10.20 30.84
C LEU A 80 10.98 -8.76 30.48
N VAL A 81 12.26 -8.39 30.64
CA VAL A 81 12.75 -7.06 30.22
C VAL A 81 12.63 -6.90 28.70
N LYS A 82 12.98 -7.92 27.92
CA LYS A 82 12.86 -7.90 26.46
C LYS A 82 11.40 -7.81 26.01
N GLU A 83 10.49 -8.48 26.69
CA GLU A 83 9.05 -8.38 26.45
C GLU A 83 8.53 -6.96 26.71
N GLN A 84 8.96 -6.32 27.80
CA GLN A 84 8.61 -4.93 28.09
C GLN A 84 9.18 -3.97 27.03
N GLU A 85 10.43 -4.14 26.61
CA GLU A 85 11.03 -3.36 25.52
C GLU A 85 10.23 -3.50 24.22
N LEU A 86 9.87 -4.73 23.83
CA LEU A 86 9.03 -4.98 22.66
C LEU A 86 7.66 -4.30 22.77
N GLU A 87 7.05 -4.32 23.95
CA GLU A 87 5.76 -3.68 24.17
C GLU A 87 5.84 -2.15 24.04
N THR A 88 6.90 -1.53 24.58
CA THR A 88 7.13 -0.09 24.39
C THR A 88 7.34 0.29 22.93
N LEU A 89 8.09 -0.53 22.17
CA LEU A 89 8.32 -0.30 20.75
C LEU A 89 7.03 -0.45 19.93
N ARG A 90 6.18 -1.43 20.27
CA ARG A 90 4.85 -1.57 19.66
C ARG A 90 3.98 -0.34 19.91
N GLN A 91 3.91 0.13 21.14
CA GLN A 91 3.13 1.32 21.49
C GLN A 91 3.63 2.57 20.74
N GLN A 92 4.95 2.75 20.64
CA GLN A 92 5.53 3.85 19.87
C GLN A 92 5.22 3.75 18.37
N LEU A 93 5.27 2.54 17.79
CA LEU A 93 4.92 2.33 16.39
C LEU A 93 3.43 2.60 16.14
N THR A 94 2.56 2.16 17.04
CA THR A 94 1.11 2.46 16.97
C THR A 94 0.84 3.95 17.12
N ALA A 95 1.50 4.65 18.04
CA ALA A 95 1.36 6.09 18.22
C ALA A 95 1.83 6.88 16.99
N ARG A 96 3.04 6.59 16.48
CA ARG A 96 3.57 7.21 15.25
C ARG A 96 2.71 6.88 14.04
N GLY A 97 2.25 5.63 13.92
CA GLY A 97 1.32 5.22 12.87
C GLY A 97 0.01 6.01 12.93
N GLY A 98 -0.54 6.19 14.13
CA GLY A 98 -1.74 7.00 14.37
C GLY A 98 -1.55 8.47 13.98
N GLU A 99 -0.42 9.09 14.35
CA GLU A 99 -0.09 10.47 13.98
C GLU A 99 0.04 10.65 12.46
N VAL A 100 0.72 9.72 11.77
CA VAL A 100 0.85 9.75 10.30
C VAL A 100 -0.52 9.58 9.64
N VAL A 101 -1.35 8.66 10.11
CA VAL A 101 -2.71 8.45 9.59
C VAL A 101 -3.56 9.70 9.81
N ALA A 102 -3.53 10.32 10.99
CA ALA A 102 -4.27 11.54 11.28
C ALA A 102 -3.81 12.72 10.41
N SER A 103 -2.50 12.87 10.18
CA SER A 103 -1.94 13.89 9.29
C SER A 103 -2.37 13.68 7.84
N LEU A 104 -2.30 12.45 7.33
CA LEU A 104 -2.75 12.12 5.97
C LEU A 104 -4.26 12.35 5.81
N GLN A 105 -5.05 11.99 6.82
CA GLN A 105 -6.49 12.23 6.81
C GLN A 105 -6.82 13.73 6.77
N ALA A 106 -6.12 14.55 7.58
CA ALA A 106 -6.27 16.02 7.54
C ALA A 106 -5.85 16.61 6.19
N GLN A 107 -4.78 16.10 5.57
CA GLN A 107 -4.37 16.53 4.23
C GLN A 107 -5.42 16.17 3.17
N LEU A 108 -6.02 14.99 3.23
CA LEU A 108 -7.09 14.58 2.31
C LEU A 108 -8.34 15.45 2.47
N GLU A 109 -8.74 15.76 3.70
CA GLU A 109 -9.86 16.67 3.96
C GLU A 109 -9.59 18.08 3.45
N HIS A 110 -8.36 18.58 3.63
CA HIS A 110 -7.95 19.86 3.08
C HIS A 110 -8.02 19.87 1.55
N ARG A 111 -7.45 18.85 0.89
CA ARG A 111 -7.51 18.69 -0.57
C ARG A 111 -8.94 18.57 -1.10
N ARG A 112 -9.83 17.91 -0.36
CA ARG A 112 -11.26 17.83 -0.70
C ARG A 112 -11.90 19.22 -0.65
N LYS A 113 -11.69 19.98 0.42
CA LYS A 113 -12.23 21.36 0.54
C LYS A 113 -11.70 22.28 -0.56
N GLU A 114 -10.42 22.17 -0.92
CA GLU A 114 -9.83 22.92 -2.04
C GLU A 114 -10.46 22.54 -3.39
N ALA A 115 -10.77 21.25 -3.60
CA ALA A 115 -11.47 20.81 -4.80
C ALA A 115 -12.90 21.37 -4.87
N GLU A 116 -13.66 21.29 -3.77
CA GLU A 116 -15.01 21.85 -3.67
C GLU A 116 -15.03 23.37 -3.94
N GLN A 117 -14.05 24.11 -3.41
CA GLN A 117 -13.91 25.54 -3.70
C GLN A 117 -13.61 25.82 -5.17
N ARG A 118 -12.72 25.03 -5.80
CA ARG A 118 -12.43 25.17 -7.23
C ARG A 118 -13.66 24.87 -8.07
N ASP A 119 -14.41 23.83 -7.74
CA ASP A 119 -15.63 23.46 -8.47
C ASP A 119 -16.68 24.57 -8.37
N MET A 120 -16.82 25.20 -7.20
CA MET A 120 -17.71 26.36 -7.03
C MET A 120 -17.28 27.56 -7.89
N LEU A 121 -15.99 27.85 -7.97
CA LEU A 121 -15.47 28.90 -8.85
C LEU A 121 -15.71 28.56 -10.33
N PHE A 122 -15.52 27.30 -10.73
CA PHE A 122 -15.81 26.86 -12.10
C PHE A 122 -17.29 27.01 -12.45
N GLN A 123 -18.20 26.65 -11.53
CA GLN A 123 -19.64 26.85 -11.73
C GLN A 123 -19.99 28.33 -11.91
N ASN A 124 -19.43 29.21 -11.06
CA ASN A 124 -19.65 30.66 -11.18
C ASN A 124 -19.13 31.21 -12.51
N LEU A 125 -17.90 30.87 -12.90
CA LEU A 125 -17.31 31.30 -14.17
C LEU A 125 -18.08 30.75 -15.38
N SER A 126 -18.57 29.52 -15.30
CA SER A 126 -19.42 28.93 -16.34
C SER A 126 -20.73 29.71 -16.47
N GLN A 127 -21.36 30.06 -15.36
CA GLN A 127 -22.59 30.86 -15.36
C GLN A 127 -22.36 32.26 -15.93
N GLU A 128 -21.27 32.92 -15.55
CA GLU A 128 -20.89 34.23 -16.12
C GLU A 128 -20.63 34.13 -17.62
N THR A 129 -19.93 33.09 -18.07
CA THR A 129 -19.67 32.84 -19.49
C THR A 129 -20.97 32.66 -20.25
N GLU A 130 -21.92 31.92 -19.71
CA GLU A 130 -23.23 31.71 -20.34
C GLU A 130 -24.05 33.00 -20.38
N ASN A 131 -24.02 33.80 -19.31
CA ASN A 131 -24.65 35.11 -19.28
C ASN A 131 -24.06 36.05 -20.36
N LEU A 132 -22.73 36.05 -20.53
CA LEU A 132 -22.06 36.84 -21.57
C LEU A 132 -22.42 36.36 -22.97
N LYS A 133 -22.53 35.04 -23.21
CA LYS A 133 -23.02 34.52 -24.50
C LYS A 133 -24.44 35.01 -24.79
N ASN A 134 -25.34 34.98 -23.80
CA ASN A 134 -26.71 35.45 -23.96
C ASN A 134 -26.77 36.96 -24.28
N GLN A 135 -25.94 37.76 -23.62
CA GLN A 135 -25.79 39.18 -23.93
C GLN A 135 -25.25 39.39 -25.35
N LEU A 136 -24.23 38.62 -25.76
CA LEU A 136 -23.67 38.69 -27.10
C LEU A 136 -24.72 38.34 -28.16
N VAL A 137 -25.52 37.29 -27.95
CA VAL A 137 -26.62 36.93 -28.85
C VAL A 137 -27.63 38.09 -28.97
N THR A 138 -27.96 38.73 -27.84
CA THR A 138 -28.87 39.89 -27.82
C THR A 138 -28.30 41.09 -28.58
N VAL A 139 -27.02 41.39 -28.41
CA VAL A 139 -26.35 42.47 -29.13
C VAL A 139 -26.26 42.14 -30.62
N SER A 140 -25.89 40.91 -30.97
CA SER A 140 -25.81 40.44 -32.36
C SER A 140 -27.15 40.52 -33.06
N SER A 141 -28.25 40.12 -32.42
CA SER A 141 -29.59 40.23 -33.01
C SER A 141 -30.00 41.69 -33.23
N ARG A 142 -29.64 42.59 -32.30
CA ARG A 142 -29.87 44.03 -32.44
C ARG A 142 -29.05 44.62 -33.60
N CYS A 143 -27.78 44.23 -33.74
CA CYS A 143 -26.95 44.65 -34.86
C CYS A 143 -27.52 44.16 -36.20
N GLN A 144 -27.91 42.89 -36.30
CA GLN A 144 -28.57 42.34 -37.49
C GLN A 144 -29.87 43.07 -37.82
N THR A 145 -30.65 43.46 -36.81
CA THR A 145 -31.88 44.24 -36.99
C THR A 145 -31.57 45.63 -37.56
N LEU A 146 -30.53 46.30 -37.05
CA LEU A 146 -30.08 47.60 -37.56
C LEU A 146 -29.53 47.48 -38.99
N GLU A 147 -28.74 46.44 -39.27
CA GLU A 147 -28.23 46.16 -40.62
C GLU A 147 -29.36 45.87 -41.61
N THR A 148 -30.35 45.06 -41.24
CA THR A 148 -31.53 44.81 -42.09
C THR A 148 -32.39 46.06 -42.26
N GLN A 149 -32.47 46.96 -41.29
CA GLN A 149 -33.12 48.28 -41.46
C GLN A 149 -32.38 49.16 -42.49
N VAL A 150 -31.05 49.11 -42.50
CA VAL A 150 -30.22 49.83 -43.48
C VAL A 150 -30.34 49.21 -44.88
N VAL A 151 -30.32 47.87 -44.97
CA VAL A 151 -30.38 47.12 -46.24
C VAL A 151 -31.78 47.14 -46.86
N ASN A 152 -32.86 47.09 -46.07
CA ASN A 152 -34.25 47.13 -46.55
C ASN A 152 -34.75 48.55 -46.91
N GLY A 153 -33.85 49.50 -47.16
CA GLY A 153 -34.19 50.75 -47.82
C GLY A 153 -34.69 51.89 -46.94
N ARG A 154 -34.48 51.84 -45.61
CA ARG A 154 -34.43 53.08 -44.83
C ARG A 154 -33.00 53.60 -44.94
N GLY A 155 -32.74 54.32 -46.03
CA GLY A 155 -31.56 55.17 -46.13
C GLY A 155 -31.48 56.16 -44.96
N PRO A 156 -30.45 57.02 -44.91
CA PRO A 156 -30.47 58.19 -44.04
C PRO A 156 -31.89 58.79 -44.07
N PRO A 157 -32.49 59.19 -42.93
CA PRO A 157 -33.83 59.79 -42.92
C PRO A 157 -33.92 60.74 -44.10
N ALA A 158 -35.03 60.75 -44.86
CA ALA A 158 -35.12 61.57 -46.08
C ALA A 158 -34.59 63.00 -45.86
N ASP A 159 -34.77 63.53 -44.64
CA ASP A 159 -34.17 64.74 -44.10
C ASP A 159 -32.63 64.82 -44.18
N MET A 160 -31.87 63.78 -43.80
CA MET A 160 -30.41 63.73 -43.94
C MET A 160 -29.95 63.75 -45.41
N ALA A 161 -30.64 63.04 -46.30
CA ALA A 161 -30.30 63.07 -47.73
C ALA A 161 -30.58 64.46 -48.34
N LEU A 162 -31.71 65.06 -47.96
CA LEU A 162 -32.12 66.39 -48.40
C LEU A 162 -31.17 67.49 -47.87
N VAL A 163 -30.72 67.37 -46.62
CA VAL A 163 -29.68 68.24 -46.04
C VAL A 163 -28.33 68.06 -46.76
N GLN A 164 -27.98 66.83 -47.14
CA GLN A 164 -26.74 66.56 -47.86
C GLN A 164 -26.74 67.18 -49.27
N ASP A 165 -27.88 67.16 -49.95
CA ASP A 165 -28.04 67.80 -51.27
C ASP A 165 -28.10 69.32 -51.16
N GLN A 166 -28.78 69.87 -50.15
CA GLN A 166 -28.75 71.30 -49.84
C GLN A 166 -27.33 71.80 -49.55
N LEU A 167 -26.52 71.01 -48.85
CA LEU A 167 -25.13 71.37 -48.56
C LEU A 167 -24.27 71.38 -49.84
N LYS A 168 -24.50 70.45 -50.77
CA LYS A 168 -23.81 70.44 -52.07
C LYS A 168 -24.18 71.67 -52.92
N ASP A 169 -25.47 71.98 -53.02
CA ASP A 169 -25.96 73.17 -53.76
C ASP A 169 -25.42 74.47 -53.14
N ALA A 170 -25.38 74.56 -51.81
CA ALA A 170 -24.79 75.70 -51.11
C ALA A 170 -23.28 75.83 -51.39
N LEU A 171 -22.54 74.72 -51.44
CA LEU A 171 -21.12 74.73 -51.78
C LEU A 171 -20.88 75.16 -53.22
N GLU A 172 -21.68 74.69 -54.17
CA GLU A 172 -21.57 75.07 -55.58
C GLU A 172 -21.86 76.55 -55.79
N LYS A 173 -22.91 77.07 -55.16
CA LYS A 173 -23.23 78.51 -55.18
C LYS A 173 -22.14 79.37 -54.54
N ASN A 174 -21.58 78.94 -53.41
CA ASN A 174 -20.45 79.65 -52.79
C ASN A 174 -19.24 79.72 -53.72
N GLN A 175 -18.98 78.67 -54.48
CA GLN A 175 -17.90 78.66 -55.45
C GLN A 175 -18.16 79.62 -56.62
N GLN A 176 -19.40 79.71 -57.08
CA GLN A 176 -19.80 80.69 -58.11
C GLN A 176 -19.67 82.14 -57.60
N TRP A 177 -20.07 82.42 -56.36
CA TRP A 177 -19.91 83.74 -55.73
C TRP A 177 -18.44 84.14 -55.59
N LEU A 178 -17.57 83.19 -55.24
CA LEU A 178 -16.13 83.44 -55.15
C LEU A 178 -15.54 83.86 -56.50
N VAL A 179 -15.94 83.19 -57.59
CA VAL A 179 -15.48 83.55 -58.94
C VAL A 179 -16.00 84.92 -59.36
N TYR A 180 -17.28 85.21 -59.05
CA TYR A 180 -17.86 86.53 -59.33
C TYR A 180 -17.12 87.64 -58.58
N ASP A 181 -16.80 87.43 -57.31
CA ASP A 181 -16.11 88.44 -56.50
C ASP A 181 -14.67 88.67 -57.01
N GLN A 182 -13.96 87.62 -57.39
CA GLN A 182 -12.64 87.74 -58.04
C GLN A 182 -12.70 88.54 -59.34
N GLN A 183 -13.72 88.33 -60.18
CA GLN A 183 -13.91 89.10 -61.41
C GLN A 183 -14.21 90.57 -61.13
N ARG A 184 -15.06 90.83 -60.13
CA ARG A 184 -15.39 92.18 -59.68
C ARG A 184 -14.15 92.90 -59.13
N GLU A 185 -13.36 92.23 -58.30
CA GLU A 185 -12.10 92.78 -57.78
C GLU A 185 -11.11 93.11 -58.91
N ALA A 186 -10.94 92.21 -59.88
CA ALA A 186 -10.08 92.45 -61.03
C ALA A 186 -10.56 93.65 -61.87
N TYR A 187 -11.87 93.80 -62.06
CA TYR A 187 -12.46 94.94 -62.74
C TYR A 187 -12.20 96.25 -62.00
N VAL A 188 -12.42 96.29 -60.68
CA VAL A 188 -12.14 97.48 -59.85
C VAL A 188 -10.65 97.83 -59.88
N GLN A 189 -9.77 96.84 -59.78
CA GLN A 189 -8.32 97.06 -59.90
C GLN A 189 -7.94 97.67 -61.26
N SER A 190 -8.58 97.22 -62.35
CA SER A 190 -8.34 97.79 -63.68
C SER A 190 -8.81 99.25 -63.80
N LEU A 191 -9.95 99.60 -63.19
CA LEU A 191 -10.44 100.97 -63.13
C LEU A 191 -9.52 101.87 -62.31
N LEU A 192 -9.03 101.37 -61.17
CA LEU A 192 -8.08 102.11 -60.33
C LEU A 192 -6.75 102.35 -61.06
N ALA A 193 -6.25 101.35 -61.80
CA ALA A 193 -5.05 101.50 -62.62
C ALA A 193 -5.24 102.57 -63.70
N ARG A 194 -6.36 102.52 -64.45
CA ARG A 194 -6.69 103.53 -65.46
C ARG A 194 -6.86 104.93 -64.87
N THR A 195 -7.45 105.04 -63.69
CA THR A 195 -7.61 106.33 -63.00
C THR A 195 -6.25 106.92 -62.64
N LYS A 196 -5.32 106.11 -62.11
CA LYS A 196 -3.95 106.55 -61.82
C LYS A 196 -3.18 106.96 -63.07
N GLU A 197 -3.32 106.21 -64.18
CA GLU A 197 -2.72 106.59 -65.46
C GLU A 197 -3.23 107.95 -65.95
N LEU A 198 -4.54 108.18 -65.86
CA LEU A 198 -5.14 109.47 -66.22
C LEU A 198 -4.68 110.60 -65.29
N GLU A 199 -4.61 110.36 -63.98
CA GLU A 199 -4.07 111.33 -63.00
C GLU A 199 -2.61 111.70 -63.31
N GLN A 200 -1.80 110.73 -63.72
CA GLN A 200 -0.41 110.96 -64.12
C GLN A 200 -0.33 111.79 -65.41
N GLN A 201 -1.13 111.47 -66.43
CA GLN A 201 -1.22 112.26 -67.66
C GLN A 201 -1.67 113.70 -67.37
N LEU A 202 -2.57 113.89 -66.41
CA LEU A 202 -3.05 115.20 -65.99
C LEU A 202 -1.95 115.97 -65.24
N ALA A 203 -1.21 115.32 -64.35
CA ALA A 203 -0.08 115.93 -63.65
C ALA A 203 1.03 116.38 -64.62
N GLU A 204 1.33 115.56 -65.64
CA GLU A 204 2.28 115.89 -66.72
C GLU A 204 1.77 117.07 -67.57
N ALA A 205 0.48 117.08 -67.94
CA ALA A 205 -0.14 118.20 -68.66
C ALA A 205 -0.16 119.51 -67.85
N THR A 206 -0.34 119.43 -66.52
CA THR A 206 -0.35 120.59 -65.63
C THR A 206 1.05 121.19 -65.46
N GLN A 207 2.09 120.35 -65.51
CA GLN A 207 3.50 120.76 -65.50
C GLN A 207 3.93 121.41 -66.82
N HIS A 208 3.33 121.00 -67.94
CA HIS A 208 3.51 121.63 -69.26
C HIS A 208 2.73 122.96 -69.43
N GLN A 209 1.63 123.17 -68.68
CA GLN A 209 0.82 124.40 -68.74
C GLN A 209 1.34 125.57 -67.87
N THR A 210 2.34 125.37 -67.00
CA THR A 210 2.88 126.44 -66.13
C THR A 210 3.96 127.32 -66.78
N LYS A 211 4.19 127.24 -68.11
CA LYS A 211 5.26 127.99 -68.82
C LYS A 211 4.88 128.86 -70.03
N GLN A 212 3.61 128.99 -70.44
CA GLN A 212 3.18 129.86 -71.55
C GLN A 212 1.66 130.07 -71.43
N GLU A 213 1.04 131.23 -71.49
CA GLU A 213 1.40 132.64 -71.45
C GLU A 213 0.06 133.40 -71.33
N ALA A 214 0.09 134.58 -70.72
CA ALA A 214 -1.01 135.53 -70.69
C ALA A 214 -1.12 136.29 -72.02
N GLY A 215 -2.32 136.67 -72.46
CA GLY A 215 -2.47 137.61 -73.58
C GLY A 215 -3.91 137.86 -74.03
N SER A 216 -4.37 139.09 -73.81
CA SER A 216 -5.62 139.78 -74.22
C SER A 216 -5.97 139.63 -75.73
N ASP A 217 -7.16 139.89 -76.29
CA ASP A 217 -8.06 141.03 -76.07
C ASP A 217 -9.46 140.86 -76.74
N ARG A 218 -10.36 141.76 -76.35
CA ARG A 218 -11.84 141.85 -76.48
C ARG A 218 -12.38 142.25 -77.87
N GLY A 219 -13.65 141.95 -78.14
CA GLY A 219 -14.48 142.74 -79.08
C GLY A 219 -15.93 142.30 -79.35
N LYS A 220 -16.89 142.88 -78.60
CA LYS A 220 -18.27 143.38 -78.96
C LYS A 220 -19.27 142.42 -79.64
N SER A 221 -20.47 142.08 -79.15
CA SER A 221 -21.64 142.76 -78.52
C SER A 221 -22.88 142.57 -79.41
N GLY A 222 -23.95 141.99 -78.88
CA GLY A 222 -25.25 141.84 -79.54
C GLY A 222 -26.25 141.13 -78.61
N PRO A 223 -27.24 141.82 -78.03
CA PRO A 223 -27.91 141.37 -76.81
C PRO A 223 -29.25 140.66 -77.12
N GLU A 224 -29.28 139.34 -76.95
CA GLU A 224 -30.54 138.56 -76.85
C GLU A 224 -30.30 137.17 -76.21
N LYS A 225 -29.42 137.06 -75.19
CA LYS A 225 -29.02 135.77 -74.59
C LYS A 225 -28.95 135.72 -73.05
N ASP A 226 -29.44 136.73 -72.32
CA ASP A 226 -29.33 136.78 -70.84
C ASP A 226 -30.32 135.85 -70.11
N ALA A 227 -31.45 135.50 -70.74
CA ALA A 227 -32.36 134.46 -70.22
C ALA A 227 -31.86 133.04 -70.55
N GLN A 228 -31.26 132.83 -71.73
CA GLN A 228 -30.72 131.53 -72.16
C GLN A 228 -29.44 131.14 -71.40
N LEU A 229 -28.55 132.09 -71.09
CA LEU A 229 -27.30 131.79 -70.37
C LEU A 229 -27.56 131.46 -68.89
N LYS A 230 -28.45 132.21 -68.24
CA LYS A 230 -28.91 131.90 -66.87
C LYS A 230 -29.61 130.55 -66.82
N GLY A 231 -30.52 130.28 -67.77
CA GLY A 231 -31.14 128.96 -67.90
C GLY A 231 -30.14 127.83 -68.10
N HIS A 232 -29.09 128.04 -68.91
CA HIS A 232 -28.04 127.04 -69.11
C HIS A 232 -27.23 126.75 -67.85
N TYR A 233 -26.84 127.77 -67.08
CA TYR A 233 -26.11 127.59 -65.81
C TYR A 233 -27.00 127.01 -64.69
N GLU A 234 -28.27 127.41 -64.61
CA GLU A 234 -29.26 126.82 -63.70
C GLU A 234 -29.50 125.35 -64.04
N GLN A 235 -29.61 125.02 -65.32
CA GLN A 235 -29.81 123.65 -65.79
C GLN A 235 -28.56 122.77 -65.54
N LEU A 236 -27.36 123.34 -65.63
CA LEU A 236 -26.11 122.68 -65.24
C LEU A 236 -26.03 122.44 -63.72
N LEU A 237 -26.40 123.43 -62.90
CA LEU A 237 -26.46 123.31 -61.44
C LEU A 237 -27.45 122.22 -61.00
N VAL A 238 -28.63 122.17 -61.61
CA VAL A 238 -29.62 121.12 -61.35
C VAL A 238 -29.11 119.74 -61.81
N GLY A 239 -28.37 119.68 -62.92
CA GLY A 239 -27.70 118.46 -63.38
C GLY A 239 -26.68 117.96 -62.35
N LEU A 240 -25.75 118.81 -61.94
CA LEU A 240 -24.74 118.49 -60.92
C LEU A 240 -25.36 118.11 -59.57
N GLN A 241 -26.47 118.75 -59.19
CA GLN A 241 -27.17 118.41 -57.95
C GLN A 241 -27.87 117.05 -58.04
N ARG A 242 -28.43 116.70 -59.21
CA ARG A 242 -28.98 115.37 -59.49
C ARG A 242 -27.88 114.31 -59.50
N ASP A 243 -26.74 114.61 -60.08
CA ASP A 243 -25.58 113.70 -60.14
C ASP A 243 -24.95 113.50 -58.75
N LEU A 244 -24.85 114.56 -57.94
CA LEU A 244 -24.43 114.46 -56.55
C LEU A 244 -25.40 113.61 -55.73
N GLN A 245 -26.71 113.78 -55.95
CA GLN A 245 -27.72 112.98 -55.27
C GLN A 245 -27.67 111.51 -55.71
N SER A 246 -27.51 111.24 -57.01
CA SER A 246 -27.37 109.86 -57.51
C SER A 246 -26.09 109.19 -57.01
N GLN A 247 -24.99 109.94 -56.87
CA GLN A 247 -23.78 109.43 -56.24
C GLN A 247 -23.96 109.15 -54.75
N LYS A 248 -24.67 110.00 -53.99
CA LYS A 248 -25.00 109.71 -52.58
C LYS A 248 -25.87 108.46 -52.44
N ASP A 249 -26.86 108.30 -53.31
CA ASP A 249 -27.72 107.11 -53.33
C ASP A 249 -26.94 105.85 -53.74
N LEU A 250 -25.94 105.99 -54.62
CA LEU A 250 -25.04 104.89 -54.98
C LEU A 250 -24.11 104.52 -53.83
N VAL A 251 -23.51 105.50 -53.14
CA VAL A 251 -22.64 105.28 -51.98
C VAL A 251 -23.41 104.61 -50.83
N THR A 252 -24.63 105.06 -50.54
CA THR A 252 -25.45 104.43 -49.48
C THR A 252 -25.83 102.99 -49.82
N LYS A 253 -26.12 102.67 -51.08
CA LYS A 253 -26.35 101.29 -51.52
C LYS A 253 -25.11 100.41 -51.38
N THR A 254 -23.95 100.90 -51.84
CA THR A 254 -22.70 100.13 -51.75
C THR A 254 -22.24 99.96 -50.30
N GLU A 255 -22.48 100.93 -49.43
CA GLU A 255 -22.25 100.81 -47.98
C GLU A 255 -23.15 99.75 -47.34
N GLN A 256 -24.44 99.70 -47.70
CA GLN A 256 -25.36 98.66 -47.22
C GLN A 256 -24.95 97.27 -47.70
N GLU A 257 -24.59 97.12 -48.98
CA GLU A 257 -24.10 95.87 -49.55
C GLU A 257 -22.79 95.41 -48.87
N LEU A 258 -21.85 96.33 -48.64
CA LEU A 258 -20.60 96.03 -47.95
C LEU A 258 -20.85 95.58 -46.50
N ASN A 259 -21.78 96.23 -45.79
CA ASN A 259 -22.14 95.83 -44.44
C ASN A 259 -22.82 94.46 -44.41
N ALA A 260 -23.73 94.15 -45.33
CA ALA A 260 -24.34 92.83 -45.45
C ALA A 260 -23.30 91.73 -45.74
N GLN A 261 -22.34 92.01 -46.63
CA GLN A 261 -21.23 91.08 -46.90
C GLN A 261 -20.34 90.87 -45.67
N ARG A 262 -20.05 91.93 -44.89
CA ARG A 262 -19.29 91.81 -43.64
C ARG A 262 -20.01 90.96 -42.60
N GLU A 263 -21.30 91.17 -42.40
CA GLU A 263 -22.12 90.36 -41.48
C GLU A 263 -22.15 88.89 -41.91
N GLN A 264 -22.31 88.62 -43.20
CA GLN A 264 -22.28 87.27 -43.74
C GLN A 264 -20.90 86.61 -43.54
N ALA A 265 -19.81 87.33 -43.77
CA ALA A 265 -18.44 86.83 -43.54
C ALA A 265 -18.19 86.50 -42.06
N LEU A 266 -18.67 87.34 -41.14
CA LEU A 266 -18.58 87.07 -39.69
C LEU A 266 -19.39 85.84 -39.29
N SER A 267 -20.60 85.67 -39.83
CA SER A 267 -21.42 84.48 -39.60
C SER A 267 -20.72 83.21 -40.10
N ALA A 268 -20.19 83.23 -41.34
CA ALA A 268 -19.46 82.10 -41.91
C ALA A 268 -18.19 81.77 -41.10
N GLN A 269 -17.50 82.79 -40.57
CA GLN A 269 -16.34 82.60 -39.71
C GLN A 269 -16.71 81.93 -38.37
N ALA A 270 -17.83 82.34 -37.76
CA ALA A 270 -18.35 81.72 -36.54
C ALA A 270 -18.75 80.25 -36.77
N GLU A 271 -19.41 79.94 -37.89
CA GLU A 271 -19.77 78.57 -38.27
C GLU A 271 -18.52 77.69 -38.49
N LEU A 272 -17.49 78.21 -39.16
CA LEU A 272 -16.23 77.50 -39.36
C LEU A 272 -15.56 77.16 -38.02
N LEU A 273 -15.57 78.07 -37.04
CA LEU A 273 -15.02 77.82 -35.71
C LEU A 273 -15.82 76.73 -34.98
N SER A 274 -17.15 76.77 -35.02
CA SER A 274 -18.01 75.73 -34.45
C SER A 274 -17.77 74.35 -35.09
N GLN A 275 -17.58 74.30 -36.41
CA GLN A 275 -17.21 73.07 -37.12
C GLN A 275 -15.84 72.56 -36.71
N LYS A 276 -14.83 73.42 -36.54
CA LYS A 276 -13.50 73.04 -36.05
C LYS A 276 -13.57 72.43 -34.65
N GLU A 277 -14.33 73.02 -33.74
CA GLU A 277 -14.52 72.46 -32.39
C GLU A 277 -15.21 71.09 -32.42
N ARG A 278 -16.18 70.88 -33.31
CA ARG A 278 -16.81 69.57 -33.53
C ARG A 278 -15.79 68.53 -34.03
N VAL A 279 -14.95 68.89 -34.99
CA VAL A 279 -13.90 67.99 -35.51
C VAL A 279 -12.90 67.64 -34.41
N SER A 280 -12.46 68.61 -33.61
CA SER A 280 -11.56 68.34 -32.47
C SER A 280 -12.19 67.39 -31.46
N ARG A 281 -13.48 67.56 -31.12
CA ARG A 281 -14.20 66.62 -30.23
C ARG A 281 -14.24 65.21 -30.79
N LEU A 282 -14.56 65.05 -32.08
CA LEU A 282 -14.59 63.73 -32.73
C LEU A 282 -13.19 63.10 -32.81
N GLN A 283 -12.13 63.89 -33.03
CA GLN A 283 -10.76 63.41 -32.99
C GLN A 283 -10.38 62.89 -31.60
N GLU A 284 -10.72 63.62 -30.54
CA GLU A 284 -10.50 63.18 -29.16
C GLU A 284 -11.25 61.88 -28.84
N GLU A 285 -12.52 61.77 -29.25
CA GLU A 285 -13.32 60.56 -29.08
C GLU A 285 -12.71 59.36 -29.83
N THR A 286 -12.25 59.58 -31.06
CA THR A 286 -11.57 58.55 -31.87
C THR A 286 -10.29 58.08 -31.18
N CYS A 287 -9.44 59.00 -30.69
CA CYS A 287 -8.25 58.64 -29.93
C CYS A 287 -8.58 57.91 -28.63
N ARG A 288 -9.65 58.28 -27.92
CA ARG A 288 -10.10 57.56 -26.72
C ARG A 288 -10.56 56.14 -27.03
N LEU A 289 -11.30 55.95 -28.12
CA LEU A 289 -11.74 54.62 -28.55
C LEU A 289 -10.55 53.76 -29.01
N GLN A 290 -9.60 54.34 -29.72
CA GLN A 290 -8.40 53.65 -30.17
C GLN A 290 -7.57 53.14 -28.98
N ARG A 291 -7.32 53.97 -27.95
CA ARG A 291 -6.64 53.53 -26.72
C ARG A 291 -7.37 52.38 -26.04
N LYS A 292 -8.71 52.47 -25.90
CA LYS A 292 -9.52 51.39 -25.32
C LYS A 292 -9.41 50.08 -26.12
N PHE A 293 -9.29 50.16 -27.44
CA PHE A 293 -9.09 48.99 -28.28
C PHE A 293 -7.70 48.38 -28.06
N GLU A 294 -6.66 49.20 -28.02
CA GLU A 294 -5.28 48.78 -27.73
C GLU A 294 -5.15 48.13 -26.34
N ASP A 295 -5.80 48.70 -25.33
CA ASP A 295 -5.87 48.13 -23.97
C ASP A 295 -6.52 46.73 -24.00
N LYS A 296 -7.67 46.59 -24.67
CA LYS A 296 -8.35 45.30 -24.82
C LYS A 296 -7.51 44.28 -25.59
N CYS A 297 -6.79 44.69 -26.64
CA CYS A 297 -5.87 43.81 -27.36
C CYS A 297 -4.72 43.33 -26.46
N SER A 298 -4.21 44.21 -25.61
CA SER A 298 -3.17 43.89 -24.63
C SER A 298 -3.68 42.91 -23.56
N GLU A 299 -4.88 43.12 -23.04
CA GLU A 299 -5.55 42.22 -22.11
C GLU A 299 -5.75 40.83 -22.72
N LEU A 300 -6.32 40.74 -23.93
CA LEU A 300 -6.51 39.48 -24.66
C LEU A 300 -5.18 38.75 -24.89
N SER A 301 -4.13 39.47 -25.26
CA SER A 301 -2.80 38.90 -25.42
C SER A 301 -2.25 38.33 -24.11
N SER A 302 -2.51 39.01 -22.97
CA SER A 302 -2.13 38.52 -21.65
C SER A 302 -2.90 37.26 -21.25
N PHE A 303 -4.21 37.19 -21.55
CA PHE A 303 -5.03 36.01 -21.31
C PHE A 303 -4.56 34.82 -22.15
N LEU A 304 -4.24 35.06 -23.43
CA LEU A 304 -3.72 34.01 -24.32
C LEU A 304 -2.39 33.44 -23.81
N LYS A 305 -1.47 34.30 -23.32
CA LYS A 305 -0.22 33.85 -22.70
C LYS A 305 -0.48 32.97 -21.47
N LYS A 306 -1.33 33.42 -20.54
CA LYS A 306 -1.70 32.66 -19.34
C LYS A 306 -2.38 31.33 -19.68
N TYR A 307 -3.23 31.30 -20.70
CA TYR A 307 -3.86 30.07 -21.17
C TYR A 307 -2.82 29.09 -21.71
N ASN A 308 -1.88 29.56 -22.52
CA ASN A 308 -0.80 28.74 -23.06
C ASN A 308 0.12 28.20 -21.96
N GLU A 309 0.46 29.01 -20.96
CA GLU A 309 1.23 28.59 -19.78
C GLU A 309 0.49 27.50 -19.00
N ARG A 310 -0.79 27.73 -18.65
CA ARG A 310 -1.63 26.71 -17.99
C ARG A 310 -1.76 25.42 -18.81
N SER A 311 -1.85 25.54 -20.13
CA SER A 311 -1.91 24.37 -21.02
C SER A 311 -0.60 23.58 -21.00
N LYS A 312 0.56 24.24 -20.89
CA LYS A 312 1.86 23.57 -20.74
C LYS A 312 1.99 22.90 -19.38
N GLU A 313 1.66 23.61 -18.30
CA GLU A 313 1.66 23.06 -16.93
C GLU A 313 0.76 21.82 -16.82
N LEU A 314 -0.42 21.85 -17.47
CA LEU A 314 -1.32 20.70 -17.51
C LEU A 314 -0.68 19.50 -18.22
N GLU A 315 0.02 19.73 -19.32
CA GLU A 315 0.66 18.65 -20.08
C GLU A 315 1.88 18.08 -19.34
N GLU A 316 2.68 18.93 -18.69
CA GLU A 316 3.76 18.52 -17.79
C GLU A 316 3.22 17.69 -16.62
N ALA A 317 2.13 18.13 -15.99
CA ALA A 317 1.48 17.38 -14.92
C ALA A 317 0.95 16.01 -15.39
N LYS A 318 0.40 15.92 -16.60
CA LYS A 318 -0.01 14.63 -17.19
C LYS A 318 1.19 13.71 -17.42
N MET A 319 2.30 14.22 -17.95
CA MET A 319 3.51 13.43 -18.15
C MET A 319 4.07 12.92 -16.82
N MET A 320 4.14 13.76 -15.80
CA MET A 320 4.59 13.38 -14.45
C MET A 320 3.70 12.29 -13.85
N LEU A 321 2.38 12.44 -13.95
CA LEU A 321 1.43 11.47 -13.42
C LEU A 321 1.48 10.14 -14.19
N GLN A 322 1.75 10.17 -15.49
CA GLN A 322 1.98 8.95 -16.27
C GLN A 322 3.29 8.26 -15.87
N ALA A 323 4.36 9.01 -15.67
CA ALA A 323 5.64 8.49 -15.22
C ALA A 323 5.53 7.86 -13.82
N GLU A 324 4.87 8.54 -12.88
CA GLU A 324 4.60 8.03 -11.54
C GLU A 324 3.75 6.75 -11.57
N ARG A 325 2.71 6.68 -12.41
CA ARG A 325 1.92 5.45 -12.60
C ARG A 325 2.78 4.28 -13.11
N LEU A 326 3.74 4.53 -13.99
CA LEU A 326 4.64 3.50 -14.49
C LEU A 326 5.65 3.08 -13.42
N SER A 327 6.22 4.03 -12.67
CA SER A 327 7.11 3.74 -11.54
C SER A 327 6.41 2.90 -10.48
N ASN A 328 5.21 3.30 -10.04
CA ASN A 328 4.43 2.58 -9.03
C ASN A 328 4.09 1.16 -9.49
N ARG A 329 3.79 0.95 -10.78
CA ARG A 329 3.58 -0.40 -11.32
C ARG A 329 4.84 -1.24 -11.27
N HIS A 330 6.00 -0.65 -11.56
CA HIS A 330 7.28 -1.33 -11.50
C HIS A 330 7.65 -1.70 -10.06
N GLU A 331 7.52 -0.76 -9.12
CA GLU A 331 7.76 -0.98 -7.69
C GLU A 331 6.88 -2.11 -7.12
N VAL A 332 5.57 -2.09 -7.40
CA VAL A 332 4.66 -3.18 -6.97
C VAL A 332 5.04 -4.52 -7.60
N CYS A 333 5.52 -4.53 -8.85
CA CYS A 333 5.98 -5.74 -9.52
C CYS A 333 7.24 -6.30 -8.85
N GLU A 334 8.21 -5.45 -8.54
CA GLU A 334 9.45 -5.83 -7.83
C GLU A 334 9.16 -6.28 -6.40
N GLU A 335 8.28 -5.61 -5.66
CA GLU A 335 7.86 -6.04 -4.31
C GLU A 335 7.21 -7.43 -4.35
N ARG A 336 6.32 -7.68 -5.31
CA ARG A 336 5.71 -9.02 -5.50
C ARG A 336 6.77 -10.07 -5.81
N LYS A 337 7.75 -9.74 -6.65
CA LYS A 337 8.86 -10.66 -6.99
C LYS A 337 9.70 -10.98 -5.76
N VAL A 338 10.15 -9.98 -5.00
CA VAL A 338 10.93 -10.17 -3.78
C VAL A 338 10.13 -10.95 -2.72
N SER A 339 8.84 -10.66 -2.58
CA SER A 339 7.95 -11.42 -1.70
C SER A 339 7.84 -12.88 -2.13
N SER A 340 7.65 -13.15 -3.42
CA SER A 340 7.61 -14.51 -3.97
C SER A 340 8.91 -15.27 -3.70
N GLU A 341 10.06 -14.66 -3.99
CA GLU A 341 11.38 -15.24 -3.73
C GLU A 341 11.61 -15.52 -2.24
N ARG A 342 11.06 -14.69 -1.34
CA ARG A 342 11.10 -14.96 0.10
C ARG A 342 10.21 -16.14 0.49
N THR A 343 9.01 -16.24 -0.07
CA THR A 343 8.13 -17.39 0.19
C THR A 343 8.69 -18.69 -0.36
N ASP A 344 9.34 -18.66 -1.53
CA ASP A 344 9.95 -19.84 -2.15
C ASP A 344 11.16 -20.33 -1.35
N ARG A 345 12.00 -19.40 -0.84
CA ARG A 345 13.08 -19.74 0.10
C ARG A 345 12.56 -20.41 1.36
N MET A 346 11.52 -19.84 1.98
CA MET A 346 10.92 -20.41 3.18
C MET A 346 10.32 -21.79 2.92
N ARG A 347 9.68 -21.98 1.75
CA ARG A 347 9.16 -23.28 1.32
C ARG A 347 10.28 -24.32 1.19
N ALA A 348 11.38 -23.96 0.52
CA ALA A 348 12.52 -24.84 0.35
C ALA A 348 13.19 -25.20 1.71
N GLU A 349 13.25 -24.25 2.65
CA GLU A 349 13.73 -24.51 4.01
C GLU A 349 12.84 -25.49 4.76
N LEU A 350 11.51 -25.35 4.67
CA LEU A 350 10.55 -26.26 5.27
C LEU A 350 10.64 -27.66 4.66
N GLU A 351 10.68 -27.77 3.34
CA GLU A 351 10.88 -29.05 2.64
C GLU A 351 12.20 -29.72 3.07
N GLY A 352 13.27 -28.94 3.23
CA GLY A 352 14.54 -29.42 3.75
C GLY A 352 14.48 -29.88 5.23
N MET A 353 13.67 -29.23 6.06
CA MET A 353 13.42 -29.66 7.43
C MET A 353 12.61 -30.96 7.49
N ASP A 354 11.59 -31.10 6.64
CA ASP A 354 10.74 -32.29 6.57
C ASP A 354 11.55 -33.53 6.15
N ILE A 355 12.45 -33.39 5.17
CA ILE A 355 13.35 -34.48 4.76
C ILE A 355 14.20 -34.94 5.94
N ARG A 356 14.83 -34.02 6.69
CA ARG A 356 15.64 -34.36 7.87
C ARG A 356 14.81 -35.02 8.97
N LEU A 357 13.60 -34.53 9.20
CA LEU A 357 12.69 -35.12 10.18
C LEU A 357 12.34 -36.56 9.80
N GLU A 358 12.11 -36.83 8.52
CA GLU A 358 11.79 -38.16 8.03
C GLU A 358 12.99 -39.11 8.12
N GLU A 359 14.21 -38.62 7.88
CA GLU A 359 15.44 -39.37 8.15
C GLU A 359 15.61 -39.73 9.62
N GLU A 360 15.39 -38.78 10.54
CA GLU A 360 15.44 -39.03 11.98
C GLU A 360 14.35 -40.01 12.45
N ARG A 361 13.16 -39.95 11.84
CA ARG A 361 12.10 -40.94 12.08
C ARG A 361 12.53 -42.34 11.64
N LYS A 362 13.15 -42.48 10.46
CA LYS A 362 13.70 -43.76 9.99
C LYS A 362 14.76 -44.30 10.93
N ARG A 363 15.75 -43.48 11.32
CA ARG A 363 16.78 -43.84 12.31
C ARG A 363 16.17 -44.28 13.64
N SER A 364 15.16 -43.54 14.12
CA SER A 364 14.45 -43.87 15.35
C SER A 364 13.72 -45.21 15.25
N ALA A 365 13.08 -45.49 14.11
CA ALA A 365 12.41 -46.76 13.86
C ALA A 365 13.40 -47.94 13.81
N GLU A 366 14.57 -47.75 13.19
CA GLU A 366 15.65 -48.74 13.16
C GLU A 366 16.20 -49.04 14.56
N LEU A 367 16.46 -48.01 15.36
CA LEU A 367 16.90 -48.17 16.75
C LEU A 367 15.84 -48.89 17.59
N LEU A 368 14.56 -48.53 17.43
CA LEU A 368 13.47 -49.21 18.12
C LEU A 368 13.40 -50.70 17.73
N HIS A 369 13.61 -51.02 16.45
CA HIS A 369 13.69 -52.41 16.00
C HIS A 369 14.83 -53.17 16.68
N GLN A 370 16.02 -52.56 16.78
CA GLN A 370 17.17 -53.16 17.47
C GLN A 370 16.88 -53.40 18.96
N VAL A 371 16.31 -52.42 19.67
CA VAL A 371 15.91 -52.56 21.07
C VAL A 371 14.93 -53.72 21.25
N ASN A 372 13.93 -53.83 20.37
CA ASN A 372 12.96 -54.94 20.42
C ASN A 372 13.63 -56.31 20.20
N MET A 373 14.62 -56.41 19.31
CA MET A 373 15.38 -57.65 19.10
C MET A 373 16.20 -58.04 20.33
N LEU A 374 16.88 -57.07 20.95
CA LEU A 374 17.62 -57.29 22.19
C LEU A 374 16.69 -57.70 23.34
N GLN A 375 15.54 -57.05 23.49
CA GLN A 375 14.55 -57.41 24.50
C GLN A 375 14.04 -58.84 24.30
N LYS A 376 13.75 -59.26 23.06
CA LYS A 376 13.36 -60.65 22.76
C LYS A 376 14.46 -61.66 23.09
N SER A 377 15.71 -61.35 22.72
CA SER A 377 16.87 -62.21 23.04
C SER A 377 17.04 -62.37 24.54
N LEU A 378 16.94 -61.28 25.30
CA LEU A 378 17.04 -61.30 26.76
C LEU A 378 15.93 -62.14 27.40
N MET A 379 14.70 -62.07 26.88
CA MET A 379 13.61 -62.92 27.34
C MET A 379 13.89 -64.41 27.06
N GLY A 380 14.44 -64.74 25.88
CA GLY A 380 14.88 -66.10 25.55
C GLY A 380 15.99 -66.60 26.48
N GLU A 381 17.01 -65.78 26.74
CA GLU A 381 18.08 -66.11 27.69
C GLU A 381 17.53 -66.38 29.09
N ASN A 382 16.58 -65.57 29.57
CA ASN A 382 15.91 -65.79 30.85
C ASN A 382 15.06 -67.09 30.88
N GLU A 383 14.50 -67.52 29.75
CA GLU A 383 13.81 -68.81 29.65
C GLU A 383 14.78 -69.99 29.71
N ASP A 384 15.91 -69.87 29.01
CA ASP A 384 16.95 -70.90 29.02
C ASP A 384 17.64 -70.99 30.38
N GLN A 385 17.93 -69.87 31.05
CA GLN A 385 18.42 -69.86 32.43
C GLN A 385 17.44 -70.57 33.38
N ARG A 386 16.13 -70.37 33.22
CA ARG A 386 15.10 -71.08 34.00
C ARG A 386 15.11 -72.60 33.73
N ARG A 387 15.30 -73.01 32.46
CA ARG A 387 15.42 -74.42 32.08
C ARG A 387 16.68 -75.07 32.66
N ILE A 388 17.82 -74.37 32.57
CA ILE A 388 19.10 -74.82 33.13
C ILE A 388 18.96 -75.02 34.64
N ALA A 389 18.43 -74.03 35.37
CA ALA A 389 18.21 -74.15 36.82
C ALA A 389 17.30 -75.34 37.18
N ALA A 390 16.26 -75.61 36.39
CA ALA A 390 15.40 -76.77 36.59
C ALA A 390 16.13 -78.10 36.36
N LEU A 391 16.95 -78.20 35.29
CA LEU A 391 17.78 -79.37 35.02
C LEU A 391 18.84 -79.58 36.10
N GLU A 392 19.48 -78.52 36.58
CA GLU A 392 20.43 -78.57 37.69
C GLU A 392 19.78 -79.12 38.97
N GLN A 393 18.57 -78.64 39.31
CA GLN A 393 17.80 -79.20 40.42
C GLN A 393 17.49 -80.69 40.21
N GLN A 394 17.09 -81.09 38.99
CA GLN A 394 16.81 -82.49 38.68
C GLN A 394 18.06 -83.38 38.80
N ILE A 395 19.22 -82.89 38.36
CA ILE A 395 20.51 -83.59 38.51
C ILE A 395 20.87 -83.74 39.99
N GLN A 396 20.70 -82.67 40.79
CA GLN A 396 20.95 -82.72 42.24
C GLN A 396 20.04 -83.72 42.96
N LEU A 397 18.75 -83.75 42.62
CA LEU A 397 17.81 -84.73 43.17
C LEU A 397 18.21 -86.15 42.78
N SER A 398 18.48 -86.40 41.50
CA SER A 398 18.95 -87.71 41.02
C SER A 398 20.24 -88.17 41.70
N ALA A 399 21.19 -87.25 41.90
CA ALA A 399 22.45 -87.54 42.59
C ALA A 399 22.23 -87.89 44.07
N LYS A 400 21.29 -87.19 44.74
CA LYS A 400 20.90 -87.48 46.12
C LYS A 400 20.22 -88.85 46.23
N ASP A 401 19.31 -89.16 45.32
CA ASP A 401 18.63 -90.45 45.27
C ASP A 401 19.62 -91.59 45.04
N PHE A 402 20.61 -91.39 44.15
CA PHE A 402 21.70 -92.35 43.93
C PHE A 402 22.56 -92.60 45.20
N GLU A 403 22.93 -91.55 45.94
CA GLU A 403 23.65 -91.73 47.21
C GLU A 403 22.78 -92.44 48.27
N ASN A 404 21.48 -92.17 48.33
CA ASN A 404 20.56 -92.91 49.20
C ASN A 404 20.52 -94.40 48.81
N GLU A 405 20.35 -94.73 47.53
CA GLU A 405 20.36 -96.11 47.04
C GLU A 405 21.69 -96.83 47.33
N LYS A 406 22.81 -96.12 47.27
CA LYS A 406 24.13 -96.64 47.61
C LYS A 406 24.24 -96.96 49.10
N ILE A 407 23.74 -96.09 49.98
CA ILE A 407 23.65 -96.36 51.43
C ILE A 407 22.76 -97.59 51.68
N ASP A 408 21.60 -97.66 51.04
CA ASP A 408 20.68 -98.79 51.15
C ASP A 408 21.34 -100.09 50.68
N ARG A 409 22.06 -100.04 49.55
CA ARG A 409 22.83 -101.19 49.03
C ARG A 409 23.92 -101.63 50.00
N GLN A 410 24.67 -100.71 50.58
CA GLN A 410 25.69 -101.02 51.59
C GLN A 410 25.07 -101.64 52.85
N SER A 411 23.94 -101.11 53.31
CA SER A 411 23.16 -101.66 54.42
C SER A 411 22.72 -103.10 54.13
N MET A 412 22.13 -103.35 52.96
CA MET A 412 21.71 -104.68 52.53
C MET A 412 22.91 -105.64 52.37
N GLN A 413 24.04 -105.18 51.84
CA GLN A 413 25.28 -105.96 51.80
C GLN A 413 25.79 -106.32 53.20
N HIS A 414 25.70 -105.41 54.16
CA HIS A 414 26.07 -105.66 55.55
C HIS A 414 25.13 -106.68 56.20
N GLN A 415 23.82 -106.56 55.97
CA GLN A 415 22.83 -107.54 56.41
C GLN A 415 23.11 -108.93 55.80
N LEU A 416 23.42 -109.00 54.50
CA LEU A 416 23.79 -110.24 53.82
C LEU A 416 25.05 -110.87 54.44
N HIS A 417 26.10 -110.08 54.69
CA HIS A 417 27.30 -110.57 55.37
C HIS A 417 27.00 -111.12 56.77
N LYS A 418 26.10 -110.46 57.51
CA LYS A 418 25.65 -110.94 58.82
C LYS A 418 24.94 -112.29 58.70
N VAL A 419 24.00 -112.43 57.77
CA VAL A 419 23.31 -113.71 57.48
C VAL A 419 24.32 -114.79 57.07
N LEU A 420 25.25 -114.49 56.17
CA LEU A 420 26.30 -115.44 55.76
C LEU A 420 27.22 -115.86 56.90
N LYS A 421 27.49 -114.95 57.86
CA LYS A 421 28.27 -115.26 59.07
C LYS A 421 27.49 -116.17 60.02
N GLU A 422 26.20 -115.91 60.22
CA GLU A 422 25.33 -116.79 61.01
C GLU A 422 25.12 -118.15 60.34
N LEU A 423 24.99 -118.21 59.01
CA LEU A 423 24.97 -119.47 58.26
C LEU A 423 26.29 -120.24 58.39
N ARG A 424 27.44 -119.55 58.39
CA ARG A 424 28.74 -120.17 58.67
C ARG A 424 28.79 -120.74 60.09
N LYS A 425 28.34 -120.00 61.10
CA LYS A 425 28.24 -120.50 62.47
C LYS A 425 27.29 -121.69 62.59
N ALA A 426 26.14 -121.64 61.93
CA ALA A 426 25.19 -122.75 61.88
C ALA A 426 25.82 -123.96 61.20
N ARG A 427 26.58 -123.77 60.11
CA ARG A 427 27.35 -124.82 59.45
C ARG A 427 28.47 -125.37 60.34
N ASP A 428 29.18 -124.54 61.10
CA ASP A 428 30.20 -124.98 62.06
C ASP A 428 29.57 -125.72 63.25
N GLN A 429 28.37 -125.33 63.67
CA GLN A 429 27.57 -126.07 64.65
C GLN A 429 27.13 -127.43 64.09
N ILE A 430 26.71 -127.48 62.82
CA ILE A 430 26.43 -128.75 62.11
C ILE A 430 27.70 -129.59 62.04
N ALA A 431 28.86 -129.04 61.66
CA ALA A 431 30.12 -129.77 61.61
C ALA A 431 30.57 -130.26 63.01
N LYS A 432 30.32 -129.48 64.07
CA LYS A 432 30.54 -129.91 65.45
C LYS A 432 29.59 -131.04 65.86
N LEU A 433 28.32 -130.96 65.48
CA LEU A 433 27.33 -132.03 65.68
C LEU A 433 27.63 -133.29 64.85
N GLU A 434 28.23 -133.14 63.67
CA GLU A 434 28.75 -134.25 62.84
C GLU A 434 30.02 -134.86 63.47
N SER A 435 30.93 -134.04 64.03
CA SER A 435 32.12 -134.52 64.74
C SER A 435 31.80 -135.22 66.07
N ALA A 436 30.68 -134.88 66.72
CA ALA A 436 30.16 -135.55 67.92
C ALA A 436 29.36 -136.83 67.60
N LYS A 437 29.24 -137.22 66.32
CA LYS A 437 28.48 -138.38 65.83
C LYS A 437 29.31 -139.31 64.93
N GLN A 438 30.60 -139.51 65.22
CA GLN A 438 31.39 -140.56 64.55
C GLN A 438 32.17 -141.46 65.52
N THR A 439 31.41 -142.24 66.30
CA THR A 439 31.66 -143.67 66.49
C THR A 439 30.39 -144.43 66.17
N ASN A 440 30.10 -144.62 64.86
CA ASN A 440 29.62 -145.89 64.31
C ASN A 440 29.43 -145.82 62.78
N ALA A 441 30.11 -146.77 62.14
CA ALA A 441 29.87 -147.39 60.82
C ALA A 441 29.81 -146.46 59.59
N ARG A 442 30.88 -146.44 58.78
CA ARG A 442 31.07 -147.26 57.56
C ARG A 442 29.93 -147.09 56.55
N PHE A 443 30.21 -146.44 55.42
CA PHE A 443 30.23 -147.03 54.08
C PHE A 443 30.60 -145.95 53.04
N SER A 444 31.17 -146.43 51.94
CA SER A 444 32.05 -145.79 50.96
C SER A 444 31.44 -144.69 50.06
N GLU A 445 32.33 -143.80 49.58
CA GLU A 445 32.52 -143.25 48.20
C GLU A 445 31.62 -143.80 47.05
N PRO A 446 31.49 -143.14 45.84
CA PRO A 446 32.30 -142.03 45.28
C PRO A 446 31.56 -141.01 44.32
N SER A 447 32.30 -139.97 43.90
CA SER A 447 32.53 -139.44 42.52
C SER A 447 31.40 -139.19 41.47
N SER A 448 31.42 -137.95 40.93
CA SER A 448 31.38 -137.52 39.50
C SER A 448 30.31 -138.02 38.52
N TYR A 449 29.54 -137.11 37.87
CA TYR A 449 29.67 -136.72 36.44
C TYR A 449 28.59 -135.72 35.96
N ASN A 450 28.95 -135.01 34.89
CA ASN A 450 28.20 -134.03 34.08
C ASN A 450 27.07 -134.62 33.20
N ASN A 451 26.31 -133.67 32.58
CA ASN A 451 25.55 -133.74 31.30
C ASN A 451 24.14 -134.35 31.36
N LEU A 452 23.14 -133.98 30.55
CA LEU A 452 22.85 -132.93 29.54
C LEU A 452 21.37 -133.11 29.14
N GLU A 453 20.80 -132.06 28.54
CA GLU A 453 19.76 -132.03 27.49
C GLU A 453 18.31 -132.46 27.77
N PHE A 454 17.27 -131.64 27.52
CA PHE A 454 16.77 -130.95 26.29
C PHE A 454 15.98 -131.87 25.35
N GLU A 455 14.71 -131.54 25.08
CA GLU A 455 14.05 -131.56 23.75
C GLU A 455 12.54 -131.29 23.86
N ARG A 456 12.01 -130.30 23.12
CA ARG A 456 11.45 -130.49 21.76
C ARG A 456 10.96 -129.14 21.16
N LEU A 457 11.63 -128.57 20.15
CA LEU A 457 11.42 -128.73 18.68
C LEU A 457 10.12 -127.99 18.19
N THR A 458 10.04 -127.22 17.09
CA THR A 458 10.87 -127.11 15.87
C THR A 458 10.33 -126.07 14.85
N ILE A 459 11.23 -125.49 14.04
CA ILE A 459 11.18 -125.24 12.56
C ILE A 459 10.30 -124.05 12.06
N ASP A 460 10.71 -123.13 11.16
CA ASP A 460 11.70 -123.18 10.07
C ASP A 460 12.34 -121.79 9.73
N ALA A 461 13.48 -121.83 9.03
CA ALA A 461 14.31 -120.70 8.57
C ALA A 461 13.85 -120.11 7.20
N SER A 462 14.00 -118.80 6.90
CA SER A 462 15.15 -118.16 6.21
C SER A 462 14.63 -116.98 5.32
N PRO A 463 15.42 -116.02 4.77
CA PRO A 463 16.44 -115.14 5.38
C PRO A 463 16.30 -113.62 5.03
N GLY A 464 16.63 -112.74 6.00
CA GLY A 464 17.28 -111.42 5.84
C GLY A 464 16.49 -110.19 5.31
N PRO A 465 17.03 -108.95 5.43
CA PRO A 465 17.72 -108.37 6.59
C PRO A 465 17.30 -106.90 6.92
N THR A 466 17.92 -106.34 7.96
CA THR A 466 18.14 -104.90 8.31
C THR A 466 17.10 -104.07 9.10
N SER A 467 17.49 -103.79 10.36
CA SER A 467 17.38 -102.53 11.14
C SER A 467 16.01 -101.85 11.37
N PRO A 468 15.53 -101.68 12.62
CA PRO A 468 14.47 -100.71 12.92
C PRO A 468 15.10 -99.38 13.33
N SER A 469 15.19 -98.47 12.37
CA SER A 469 15.46 -97.05 12.60
C SER A 469 14.18 -96.25 12.36
N LYS A 470 13.95 -95.28 13.23
CA LYS A 470 13.14 -94.06 13.05
C LYS A 470 11.61 -94.21 13.19
N ILE A 471 11.19 -93.82 14.39
CA ILE A 471 10.17 -92.80 14.67
C ILE A 471 9.67 -92.11 13.39
N THR A 472 8.36 -92.25 13.17
CA THR A 472 7.49 -91.61 12.18
C THR A 472 7.97 -90.22 11.73
N ASN A 473 8.38 -90.09 10.46
CA ASN A 473 8.72 -88.81 9.84
C ASN A 473 7.43 -88.01 9.58
N LEU A 474 7.18 -86.96 10.36
CA LEU A 474 6.10 -85.97 10.21
C LEU A 474 6.20 -85.08 8.93
N LEU A 475 7.08 -85.42 7.98
CA LEU A 475 7.32 -84.62 6.77
C LEU A 475 6.62 -85.16 5.52
N ASP A 476 5.98 -86.33 5.58
CA ASP A 476 5.31 -86.94 4.42
C ASP A 476 3.87 -86.42 4.20
N GLU A 477 3.38 -85.52 5.06
CA GLU A 477 2.06 -84.86 4.93
C GLU A 477 2.17 -83.37 4.52
N SER A 478 3.39 -82.84 4.35
CA SER A 478 3.60 -81.45 3.95
C SER A 478 3.96 -81.34 2.47
N PHE A 479 3.28 -80.45 1.74
CA PHE A 479 3.53 -80.17 0.32
C PHE A 479 4.17 -78.80 0.17
N LEU A 480 5.15 -78.70 -0.73
CA LEU A 480 5.82 -77.48 -1.13
C LEU A 480 5.37 -77.12 -2.55
N GLU A 481 5.09 -75.84 -2.78
CA GLU A 481 4.59 -75.34 -4.06
C GLU A 481 5.66 -74.57 -4.83
N CYS A 482 5.69 -74.74 -6.14
CA CYS A 482 6.48 -73.87 -7.01
C CYS A 482 5.87 -72.45 -7.03
N PRO A 483 6.63 -71.38 -6.73
CA PRO A 483 6.10 -70.02 -6.65
C PRO A 483 5.58 -69.47 -8.00
N LYS A 484 6.01 -70.04 -9.14
CA LYS A 484 5.59 -69.57 -10.48
C LYS A 484 4.33 -70.28 -10.99
N CYS A 485 4.26 -71.60 -10.90
CA CYS A 485 3.17 -72.40 -11.48
C CYS A 485 2.27 -73.11 -10.45
N ARG A 486 2.61 -73.03 -9.15
CA ARG A 486 1.89 -73.67 -8.03
C ARG A 486 1.75 -75.19 -8.13
N ALA A 487 2.66 -75.85 -8.85
CA ALA A 487 2.75 -77.30 -8.84
C ALA A 487 3.18 -77.78 -7.43
N HIS A 488 2.47 -78.78 -6.89
CA HIS A 488 2.67 -79.29 -5.54
C HIS A 488 3.61 -80.48 -5.54
N TYR A 489 4.59 -80.46 -4.63
CA TYR A 489 5.55 -81.54 -4.44
C TYR A 489 5.60 -81.93 -2.97
N PRO A 490 5.64 -83.24 -2.64
CA PRO A 490 5.84 -83.67 -1.26
C PRO A 490 7.17 -83.10 -0.73
N ALA A 491 7.21 -82.64 0.53
CA ALA A 491 8.43 -82.10 1.14
C ALA A 491 9.56 -83.13 1.23
N SER A 492 9.22 -84.43 1.26
CA SER A 492 10.16 -85.54 1.14
C SER A 492 10.90 -85.59 -0.21
N ARG A 493 10.40 -84.91 -1.25
CA ARG A 493 10.96 -84.80 -2.61
C ARG A 493 11.38 -83.38 -3.01
N HIS A 494 11.86 -82.57 -2.07
CA HIS A 494 12.29 -81.18 -2.31
C HIS A 494 13.34 -81.01 -3.44
N ARG A 495 14.19 -82.01 -3.71
CA ARG A 495 15.14 -81.97 -4.85
C ARG A 495 14.45 -81.96 -6.21
N GLU A 496 13.32 -82.63 -6.36
CA GLU A 496 12.53 -82.64 -7.61
C GLU A 496 11.85 -81.28 -7.83
N LEU A 497 11.39 -80.63 -6.75
CA LEU A 497 10.89 -79.25 -6.80
C LEU A 497 11.97 -78.25 -7.21
N LEU A 498 13.21 -78.37 -6.70
CA LEU A 498 14.30 -77.48 -7.09
C LEU A 498 14.67 -77.63 -8.57
N ALA A 499 14.77 -78.87 -9.07
CA ALA A 499 14.97 -79.10 -10.50
C ALA A 499 13.81 -78.58 -11.37
N HIS A 500 12.58 -78.70 -10.87
CA HIS A 500 11.40 -78.10 -11.52
C HIS A 500 11.46 -76.57 -11.51
N ILE A 501 11.88 -75.93 -10.41
CA ILE A 501 12.03 -74.48 -10.30
C ILE A 501 13.11 -73.98 -11.25
N ASP A 502 14.22 -74.69 -11.43
CA ASP A 502 15.28 -74.33 -12.39
C ASP A 502 14.78 -74.31 -13.84
N PHE A 503 13.89 -75.24 -14.23
CA PHE A 503 13.23 -75.22 -15.54
C PHE A 503 12.06 -74.24 -15.62
N CYS A 504 11.37 -73.99 -14.51
CA CYS A 504 10.18 -73.15 -14.48
C CYS A 504 10.56 -71.66 -14.40
N LEU A 505 11.71 -71.29 -13.82
CA LEU A 505 12.21 -69.91 -13.75
C LEU A 505 13.11 -69.49 -14.92
N ALA A 506 13.64 -70.45 -15.69
CA ALA A 506 14.07 -70.20 -17.07
C ALA A 506 12.88 -69.74 -17.93
#